data_AF-A0A2P5P8D5-F1
#
_entry.id   AF-A0A2P5P8D5-F1
#
_cell.length_a   1.000
_cell.length_b   1.000
_cell.length_c   1.000
_cell.angle_alpha   90.00
_cell.angle_beta   90.00
_cell.angle_gamma   90.00
#
_symmetry.space_group_name_H-M   'P 1'
#
loop_
_entity.id
_entity.type
_entity.pdbx_description
1 polymer ?
#
loop_
_entity_poly.entity_id
_entity_poly.type
_entity_poly.pdbx_seq_one_letter_code
_entity_poly.pdbx_strand_id
1 'polypeptide(L)'
;MTVSYKGGVAKLFAKDIDKPVADARYQMMMTRGTRFTPGKWWGDFSTSKELKTLGEFIMEFEDGARGEIFVYASGTSSAKNSRFQYTFNGRGKLGGLRGRGMAPER
;
A
#
# COMPACT_ATOMS: atom_id res chain seq x y z
N MET A 1 2.21 22.27 3.12
CA MET A 1 2.38 20.80 2.99
C MET A 1 1.81 20.42 1.64
N THR A 2 2.60 19.82 0.75
CA THR A 2 2.14 19.46 -0.61
C THR A 2 1.55 18.06 -0.58
N VAL A 3 0.33 17.91 -1.10
CA VAL A 3 -0.35 16.62 -1.28
C VAL A 3 -0.29 16.23 -2.75
N SER A 4 0.04 14.98 -3.03
CA SER A 4 0.02 14.38 -4.37
C SER A 4 -0.90 13.17 -4.38
N TYR A 5 -1.53 12.92 -5.52
CA TYR A 5 -2.44 11.81 -5.72
C TYR A 5 -1.83 10.81 -6.70
N LYS A 6 -1.98 9.51 -6.42
CA LYS A 6 -1.54 8.41 -7.28
C LYS A 6 -2.62 7.34 -7.32
N GLY A 7 -2.89 6.77 -8.48
CA GLY A 7 -3.76 5.61 -8.62
C GLY A 7 -3.13 4.58 -9.55
N GLY A 8 -3.56 3.34 -9.43
CA GLY A 8 -3.04 2.25 -10.26
C GLY A 8 -3.44 0.88 -9.73
N VAL A 9 -2.65 -0.12 -10.09
CA VAL A 9 -2.80 -1.49 -9.59
C VAL A 9 -1.64 -1.82 -8.65
N ALA A 10 -1.92 -2.59 -7.61
CA ALA A 10 -0.93 -3.08 -6.67
C ALA A 10 -1.21 -4.54 -6.31
N LYS A 11 -0.18 -5.29 -5.94
CA LYS A 11 -0.30 -6.63 -5.36
C LYS A 11 -0.25 -6.52 -3.84
N LEU A 12 -1.16 -7.21 -3.17
CA LEU A 12 -1.17 -7.33 -1.72
C LEU A 12 -0.56 -8.64 -1.28
N PHE A 13 0.28 -8.59 -0.25
CA PHE A 13 0.90 -9.73 0.39
C PHE A 13 0.61 -9.71 1.89
N ALA A 14 0.27 -10.86 2.46
CA ALA A 14 0.28 -11.02 3.92
C ALA A 14 1.74 -11.13 4.39
N LYS A 15 2.09 -10.61 5.57
CA LYS A 15 3.49 -10.56 6.04
C LYS A 15 4.20 -11.92 6.07
N ASP A 16 3.45 -13.00 6.33
CA ASP A 16 4.00 -14.35 6.44
C ASP A 16 3.89 -15.17 5.14
N ILE A 17 3.42 -14.56 4.04
CA ILE A 17 3.11 -15.27 2.79
C ILE A 17 3.79 -14.55 1.61
N ASP A 18 4.76 -15.23 0.98
CA ASP A 18 5.47 -14.69 -0.20
C ASP A 18 4.61 -14.65 -1.49
N LYS A 19 3.40 -15.23 -1.46
CA LYS A 19 2.46 -15.21 -2.57
C LYS A 19 1.46 -14.06 -2.40
N PRO A 20 1.11 -13.35 -3.50
CA PRO A 20 0.12 -12.30 -3.43
C PRO A 20 -1.25 -12.88 -3.07
N VAL A 21 -1.92 -12.24 -2.12
CA VAL A 21 -3.25 -12.61 -1.65
C VAL A 21 -4.37 -11.98 -2.49
N ALA A 22 -4.11 -10.81 -3.09
CA ALA A 22 -5.05 -10.13 -3.97
C ALA A 22 -4.37 -9.08 -4.87
N ASP A 23 -4.98 -8.79 -6.02
CA ASP A 23 -4.71 -7.60 -6.81
C ASP A 23 -5.66 -6.48 -6.36
N ALA A 24 -5.10 -5.31 -6.09
CA ALA A 24 -5.77 -4.16 -5.53
C ALA A 24 -5.70 -2.97 -6.51
N ARG A 25 -6.87 -2.46 -6.91
CA ARG A 25 -6.97 -1.17 -7.62
C ARG A 25 -7.05 -0.07 -6.58
N TYR A 26 -6.03 0.78 -6.51
CA TYR A 26 -5.90 1.75 -5.43
C TYR A 26 -6.03 3.20 -5.94
N GLN A 27 -6.49 4.06 -5.04
CA GLN A 27 -6.37 5.51 -5.12
C GLN A 27 -5.72 5.97 -3.82
N MET A 28 -4.62 6.70 -3.92
CA MET A 28 -3.75 7.05 -2.81
C MET A 28 -3.42 8.53 -2.80
N MET A 29 -3.41 9.10 -1.60
CA MET A 29 -2.85 10.40 -1.26
C MET A 29 -1.49 10.22 -0.60
N MET A 30 -0.55 11.10 -0.92
CA MET A 30 0.77 11.14 -0.31
C MET A 30 1.15 12.58 0.04
N THR A 31 1.78 12.79 1.17
CA THR A 31 2.38 14.07 1.53
C THR A 31 3.89 14.04 1.31
N ARG A 32 4.42 15.16 0.82
CA ARG A 32 5.88 15.33 0.74
C ARG A 32 6.43 15.48 2.16
N GLY A 33 7.35 14.59 2.52
CA GLY A 33 8.11 14.70 3.77
C GLY A 33 8.97 15.96 3.79
N THR A 34 9.15 16.52 4.98
CA THR A 34 10.09 17.62 5.25
C THR A 34 11.21 17.13 6.17
N ARG A 35 12.17 18.01 6.50
CA ARG A 35 13.19 17.72 7.52
C ARG A 35 12.60 17.49 8.93
N PHE A 36 11.37 17.94 9.18
CA PHE A 36 10.72 17.87 10.49
C PHE A 36 9.59 16.84 10.56
N THR A 37 9.00 16.48 9.42
CA THR A 37 7.82 15.62 9.36
C THR A 37 8.00 14.56 8.27
N PRO A 38 7.87 13.27 8.59
CA PRO A 38 7.92 12.23 7.58
C PRO A 38 6.75 12.38 6.61
N GLY A 39 6.98 12.00 5.35
CA GLY A 39 5.90 11.86 4.38
C GLY A 39 4.93 10.79 4.85
N LYS A 40 3.63 11.03 4.65
CA LYS A 40 2.56 10.10 4.96
C LYS A 40 1.87 9.69 3.67
N TRP A 41 1.30 8.51 3.64
CA TRP A 41 0.53 8.05 2.50
C TRP A 41 -0.61 7.16 2.98
N TRP A 42 -1.77 7.29 2.35
CA TRP A 42 -3.00 6.59 2.71
C TRP A 42 -3.94 6.61 1.52
N GLY A 43 -4.96 5.76 1.55
CA GLY A 43 -5.91 5.73 0.46
C GLY A 43 -6.92 4.62 0.59
N ASP A 44 -7.58 4.35 -0.52
CA ASP A 44 -8.57 3.30 -0.65
C ASP A 44 -8.14 2.34 -1.75
N PHE A 45 -8.54 1.09 -1.63
CA PHE A 45 -8.43 0.13 -2.72
C PHE A 45 -9.63 -0.78 -2.81
N SER A 46 -9.78 -1.38 -3.99
CA SER A 46 -10.76 -2.43 -4.25
C SER A 46 -10.10 -3.68 -4.77
N THR A 47 -10.63 -4.84 -4.38
CA THR A 47 -10.17 -6.16 -4.83
C THR A 47 -11.36 -6.99 -5.33
N SER A 48 -11.08 -7.99 -6.15
CA SER A 48 -12.10 -8.97 -6.61
C SER A 48 -12.32 -10.12 -5.62
N LYS A 49 -11.44 -10.27 -4.62
CA LYS A 49 -11.48 -11.33 -3.62
C LYS A 49 -11.52 -10.71 -2.24
N GLU A 50 -12.39 -11.22 -1.38
CA GLU A 50 -12.45 -10.78 0.00
C GLU A 50 -11.14 -11.07 0.73
N LEU A 51 -10.63 -10.07 1.44
CA LEU A 51 -9.53 -10.27 2.37
C LEU A 51 -10.05 -11.02 3.60
N LYS A 52 -9.54 -12.24 3.81
CA LYS A 52 -9.92 -13.08 4.96
C LYS A 52 -9.58 -12.45 6.31
N THR A 53 -8.60 -11.57 6.34
CA THR A 53 -8.16 -10.85 7.53
C THR A 53 -7.92 -9.38 7.19
N LEU A 54 -8.11 -8.51 8.18
CA LEU A 54 -7.70 -7.11 8.14
C LEU A 54 -6.46 -6.93 9.00
N GLY A 55 -5.78 -5.79 8.87
CA GLY A 55 -4.55 -5.51 9.60
C GLY A 55 -3.35 -5.27 8.69
N GLU A 56 -2.22 -5.89 8.99
CA GLU A 56 -0.95 -5.57 8.33
C GLU A 56 -0.74 -6.33 7.04
N PHE A 57 -0.44 -5.60 5.96
CA PHE A 57 -0.12 -6.13 4.64
C PHE A 57 1.10 -5.41 4.05
N ILE A 58 1.70 -6.01 3.04
CA ILE A 58 2.66 -5.35 2.15
C ILE A 58 1.93 -5.07 0.83
N MET A 59 2.00 -3.82 0.38
CA MET A 59 1.50 -3.39 -0.93
C MET A 59 2.68 -3.17 -1.87
N GLU A 60 2.72 -3.93 -2.97
CA GLU A 60 3.68 -3.77 -4.07
C GLU A 60 3.01 -3.07 -5.25
N PHE A 61 3.58 -1.96 -5.69
CA PHE A 61 3.08 -1.15 -6.80
C PHE A 61 3.67 -1.61 -8.14
N GLU A 62 3.07 -1.19 -9.25
CA GLU A 62 3.53 -1.49 -10.63
C GLU A 62 4.97 -1.06 -10.91
N ASP A 63 5.47 -0.03 -10.23
CA ASP A 63 6.87 0.44 -10.34
C ASP A 63 7.86 -0.37 -9.47
N GLY A 64 7.39 -1.44 -8.82
CA GLY A 64 8.17 -2.31 -7.93
C GLY A 64 8.41 -1.71 -6.54
N ALA A 65 7.88 -0.51 -6.25
CA ALA A 65 7.91 0.02 -4.89
C ALA A 65 7.08 -0.88 -3.96
N ARG A 66 7.56 -1.09 -2.74
CA ARG A 66 6.83 -1.79 -1.68
C ARG A 66 6.65 -0.87 -0.48
N GLY A 67 5.54 -1.06 0.22
CA GLY A 67 5.25 -0.36 1.47
C GLY A 67 4.38 -1.20 2.38
N GLU A 68 4.65 -1.13 3.67
CA GLU A 68 3.75 -1.72 4.67
C GLU A 68 2.50 -0.86 4.78
N ILE A 69 1.34 -1.51 4.87
CA ILE A 69 0.06 -0.85 5.07
C ILE A 69 -0.69 -1.52 6.23
N PHE A 70 -1.51 -0.74 6.90
CA PHE A 70 -2.58 -1.27 7.73
C PHE A 70 -3.91 -1.08 7.03
N VAL A 71 -4.65 -2.17 6.84
CA VAL A 71 -5.91 -2.24 6.11
C VAL A 71 -7.08 -2.29 7.07
N TYR A 72 -8.11 -1.51 6.75
CA TYR A 72 -9.38 -1.43 7.47
C TYR A 72 -10.51 -1.72 6.50
N ALA A 73 -11.62 -2.29 6.99
CA ALA A 73 -12.85 -2.37 6.20
C ALA A 73 -13.30 -0.94 5.87
N SER A 74 -13.63 -0.68 4.61
CA SER A 74 -14.22 0.61 4.27
C SER A 74 -15.64 0.67 4.85
N GLY A 75 -15.97 1.75 5.55
CA GLY A 75 -17.31 1.97 6.11
C GLY A 75 -18.41 2.07 5.04
N THR A 76 -18.03 2.18 3.76
CA THR A 76 -18.94 2.04 2.64
C THR A 76 -19.21 0.55 2.37
N SER A 77 -20.33 0.05 2.89
CA SER A 77 -20.83 -1.26 2.49
C SER A 77 -21.15 -1.22 1.00
N SER A 78 -20.29 -1.81 0.19
CA SER A 78 -20.61 -1.98 -1.21
C SER A 78 -19.76 -3.06 -1.84
N ALA A 79 -20.30 -4.27 -1.78
CA ALA A 79 -20.31 -5.15 -2.94
C ALA A 79 -21.15 -4.55 -4.10
N LYS A 80 -21.16 -3.21 -4.30
CA LYS A 80 -21.61 -2.63 -5.57
C LYS A 80 -20.57 -3.06 -6.60
N ASN A 81 -20.96 -3.98 -7.48
CA ASN A 81 -20.15 -4.55 -8.56
C ASN A 81 -19.14 -5.63 -8.16
N SER A 82 -19.46 -6.48 -7.17
CA SER A 82 -18.64 -7.68 -6.85
C SER A 82 -17.18 -7.37 -6.50
N ARG A 83 -16.91 -6.19 -5.94
CA ARG A 83 -15.59 -5.80 -5.43
C ARG A 83 -15.67 -5.45 -3.96
N PHE A 84 -14.66 -5.87 -3.22
CA PHE A 84 -14.50 -5.56 -1.81
C PHE A 84 -13.68 -4.28 -1.67
N GLN A 85 -14.19 -3.33 -0.90
CA GLN A 85 -13.59 -2.01 -0.72
C GLN A 85 -12.94 -1.90 0.66
N TYR A 86 -11.73 -1.34 0.68
CA TYR A 86 -10.92 -1.20 1.87
C TYR A 86 -10.23 0.15 1.89
N THR A 87 -9.97 0.65 3.09
CA THR A 87 -9.15 1.83 3.31
C THR A 87 -7.83 1.39 3.94
N PHE A 88 -6.74 2.09 3.66
CA PHE A 88 -5.44 1.77 4.21
C PHE A 88 -4.65 2.99 4.64
N ASN A 89 -3.82 2.79 5.67
CA ASN A 89 -2.79 3.72 6.08
C ASN A 89 -1.42 3.12 5.79
N GLY A 90 -0.61 3.86 5.04
CA GLY A 90 0.77 3.53 4.77
C GLY A 90 1.68 3.74 5.96
N ARG A 91 2.62 2.80 6.15
CA ARG A 91 3.65 2.84 7.19
C ARG A 91 5.04 2.87 6.53
N GLY A 92 5.93 3.66 7.10
CA GLY A 92 7.29 3.80 6.59
C GLY A 92 7.37 4.55 5.25
N LYS A 93 8.54 4.45 4.61
CA LYS A 93 8.79 5.07 3.30
C LYS A 93 8.32 4.12 2.19
N LEU A 94 7.59 4.66 1.22
CA LEU A 94 7.37 4.01 -0.07
C LEU A 94 8.70 3.94 -0.82
N GLY A 95 9.19 2.74 -1.10
CA GLY A 95 10.48 2.55 -1.76
C GLY A 95 10.59 1.21 -2.47
N GLY A 96 11.28 1.20 -3.60
CA GLY A 96 11.70 -0.04 -4.26
C GLY A 96 12.88 -0.68 -3.54
N LEU A 97 13.03 -1.99 -3.66
CA LEU A 97 14.25 -2.70 -3.31
C LEU A 97 15.46 -2.11 -4.08
N ARG A 98 16.18 -1.20 -3.42
CA ARG A 98 17.61 -0.91 -3.61
C ARG A 98 18.20 -0.64 -2.21
N GLY A 99 19.00 -1.50 -1.60
CA GLY A 99 19.56 -2.75 -2.10
C GLY A 99 20.05 -3.66 -0.97
N ARG A 100 20.04 -4.96 -1.26
CA ARG A 100 21.17 -5.82 -0.86
C ARG A 100 22.41 -5.28 -1.59
N GLY A 101 23.43 -4.89 -0.83
CA GLY A 101 24.78 -4.70 -1.36
C GLY A 101 25.14 -3.27 -1.76
N MET A 102 25.43 -2.41 -0.78
CA MET A 102 26.53 -1.46 -0.92
C MET A 102 27.37 -1.63 0.34
N ALA A 103 28.41 -2.45 0.25
CA ALA A 103 29.47 -2.49 1.25
C ALA A 103 30.13 -1.10 1.29
N PRO A 104 30.63 -0.65 2.46
CA PRO A 104 31.44 0.55 2.50
C PRO A 104 32.75 0.24 1.78
N GLU A 105 33.00 0.88 0.64
CA GLU A 105 34.37 0.98 0.15
C GLU A 105 35.15 1.84 1.16
N ARG A 106 36.29 1.27 1.59
CA ARG A 106 37.27 1.91 2.47
C ARG A 106 38.02 3.00 1.74
#